data_AF-A0A453QRN6-F1
#
_entry.id   AF-A0A453QRN6-F1
#
_cell.length_a   1.000
_cell.length_b   1.000
_cell.length_c   1.000
_cell.angle_alpha   90.00
_cell.angle_beta   90.00
_cell.angle_gamma   90.00
#
_symmetry.space_group_name_H-M   'P 1'
#
loop_
_entity.id
_entity.type
_entity.pdbx_description
1 polymer ?
#
loop_
_entity_poly.entity_id
_entity_poly.type
_entity_poly.pdbx_seq_one_letter_code
_entity_poly.pdbx_strand_id
1 'polypeptide(L)'
;MKKGPVFTDPKLKWYEPQSFLLGSGYFLHAYGPIYALSADVVASLVALRNNSFRMFNNEDVTIGSWMLAMNVNHENTHALCEPECTASSIAVWDIPKCSGLCHPEVKMLELHQRKECTGGPTEAAETDDE
;
A
#
# COMPACT_ATOMS: atom_id res chain seq x y z
N MET A 1 7.88 1.13 -4.72
CA MET A 1 8.70 0.97 -3.49
C MET A 1 9.61 2.19 -3.31
N LYS A 2 10.02 2.54 -2.07
CA LYS A 2 10.89 3.71 -1.81
C LYS A 2 12.06 3.41 -0.88
N LYS A 3 13.08 4.27 -0.95
CA LYS A 3 14.08 4.53 0.08
C LYS A 3 14.12 6.03 0.35
N GLY A 4 14.49 6.44 1.56
CA GLY A 4 14.54 7.86 1.91
C GLY A 4 15.13 8.08 3.30
N PRO A 5 15.36 9.35 3.68
CA PRO A 5 15.87 9.68 5.00
C PRO A 5 14.85 9.33 6.09
N VAL A 6 15.35 8.93 7.26
CA VAL A 6 14.52 8.84 8.46
C VAL A 6 14.27 10.25 8.99
N PHE A 7 13.01 10.58 9.25
CA PHE A 7 12.65 11.92 9.73
C PHE A 7 12.82 11.98 11.25
N THR A 8 13.78 12.77 11.71
CA THR A 8 14.14 12.90 13.14
C THR A 8 13.66 14.19 13.79
N ASP A 9 13.06 15.12 13.02
CA ASP A 9 12.48 16.36 13.56
C ASP A 9 11.02 16.13 13.98
N PRO A 10 10.67 16.29 15.27
CA PRO A 10 9.31 16.13 15.79
C PRO A 10 8.25 17.03 15.14
N LYS A 11 8.65 18.09 14.43
CA LYS A 11 7.73 19.00 13.72
C LYS A 11 7.29 18.47 12.35
N LEU A 12 7.96 17.43 11.84
CA LEU A 12 7.62 16.85 10.54
C LEU A 12 6.53 15.80 10.69
N LYS A 13 5.62 15.76 9.69
CA LYS A 13 4.48 14.82 9.65
C LYS A 13 4.89 13.36 9.89
N TRP A 14 6.03 12.96 9.33
CA TRP A 14 6.50 11.56 9.31
C TRP A 14 7.60 11.29 10.34
N TYR A 15 7.70 12.12 11.39
CA TYR A 15 8.66 11.96 12.47
C TYR A 15 8.65 10.55 13.05
N GLU A 16 9.84 9.96 13.20
CA GLU A 16 10.04 8.64 13.79
C GLU A 16 10.76 8.76 15.15
N PRO A 17 10.04 8.62 16.29
CA PRO A 17 10.62 8.71 17.62
C PRO A 17 11.66 7.63 17.90
N GLN A 18 11.62 6.51 17.17
CA GLN A 18 12.56 5.40 17.29
C GLN A 18 13.63 5.42 16.18
N SER A 19 13.88 6.59 15.60
CA SER A 19 14.83 6.78 14.48
C SER A 19 16.23 6.26 14.77
N PHE A 20 16.66 6.28 16.03
CA PHE A 20 17.95 5.73 16.47
C PHE A 20 18.11 4.21 16.20
N LEU A 21 17.02 3.48 15.98
CA LEU A 21 17.06 2.07 15.58
C LEU A 21 17.13 1.84 14.07
N LEU A 22 16.74 2.83 13.27
CA LEU A 22 16.67 2.73 11.81
C LEU A 22 17.92 3.30 11.13
N GLY A 23 18.61 4.24 11.78
CA GLY A 23 19.76 4.94 11.22
C GLY A 23 19.37 6.15 10.38
N SER A 24 20.22 6.53 9.42
CA SER A 24 20.03 7.75 8.61
C SER A 24 19.00 7.60 7.48
N GLY A 25 18.68 6.37 7.06
CA GLY A 25 17.75 6.12 5.97
C GLY A 25 16.93 4.85 6.17
N TYR A 26 15.67 4.89 5.74
CA TYR A 26 14.80 3.72 5.74
C TYR A 26 15.32 2.64 4.78
N PHE A 27 15.18 1.37 5.16
CA PHE A 27 15.35 0.23 4.27
C PHE A 27 14.35 0.29 3.11
N LEU A 28 14.59 -0.49 2.04
CA LEU A 28 13.65 -0.57 0.92
C LEU A 28 12.33 -1.17 1.42
N HIS A 29 11.21 -0.47 1.27
CA HIS A 29 9.89 -0.96 1.63
C HIS A 29 8.83 -0.50 0.64
N ALA A 30 7.70 -1.22 0.62
CA ALA A 30 6.51 -0.78 -0.07
C ALA A 30 5.98 0.49 0.60
N TYR A 31 5.47 1.42 -0.20
CA TYR A 31 4.86 2.65 0.28
C TYR A 31 3.67 3.00 -0.60
N GLY A 32 2.76 3.79 -0.05
CA GLY A 32 1.57 4.24 -0.75
C GLY A 32 0.30 3.72 -0.08
N PRO A 33 -0.85 3.90 -0.73
CA PRO A 33 -2.15 3.59 -0.17
C PRO A 33 -2.40 2.09 -0.14
N ILE A 34 -1.72 1.30 -0.98
CA ILE A 34 -1.95 -0.14 -1.12
C ILE A 34 -0.62 -0.87 -1.23
N TYR A 35 -0.50 -1.95 -0.47
CA TYR A 35 0.52 -2.97 -0.59
C TYR A 35 -0.11 -4.33 -0.30
N ALA A 36 0.45 -5.40 -0.84
CA ALA A 36 -0.04 -6.76 -0.66
C ALA A 36 1.03 -7.63 0.01
N LEU A 37 0.58 -8.54 0.88
CA LEU A 37 1.40 -9.59 1.48
C LEU A 37 0.89 -10.94 0.99
N SER A 38 1.79 -11.89 0.73
CA SER A 38 1.37 -13.25 0.37
C SER A 38 0.70 -13.95 1.55
N ALA A 39 -0.15 -14.92 1.26
CA ALA A 39 -0.81 -15.72 2.29
C ALA A 39 0.20 -16.39 3.24
N ASP A 40 1.34 -16.85 2.72
CA ASP A 40 2.40 -17.48 3.52
C ASP A 40 3.06 -16.50 4.50
N VAL A 41 3.28 -15.25 4.05
CA VAL A 41 3.80 -14.18 4.92
C VAL A 41 2.79 -13.90 6.02
N VAL A 42 1.51 -13.74 5.67
CA VAL A 42 0.44 -13.48 6.66
C VAL A 42 0.33 -14.63 7.66
N ALA A 43 0.35 -15.89 7.21
CA ALA A 43 0.32 -17.05 8.09
C ALA A 43 1.50 -17.07 9.07
N SER A 44 2.70 -16.71 8.60
CA SER A 44 3.89 -16.63 9.43
C SER A 44 3.81 -15.50 10.47
N LEU A 45 3.24 -14.34 10.11
CA LEU A 45 3.01 -13.24 11.05
C LEU A 45 2.04 -13.64 12.17
N VAL A 46 0.95 -14.34 11.83
CA VAL A 46 -0.09 -14.77 12.78
C VAL A 46 0.42 -15.88 13.72
N ALA A 47 1.38 -16.70 13.30
CA ALA A 47 1.95 -17.77 14.11
C ALA A 47 2.88 -17.26 15.23
N LEU A 48 3.34 -16.01 15.16
CA LEU A 48 4.29 -15.45 16.11
C LEU A 48 3.59 -14.94 17.38
N ARG A 49 4.32 -14.94 18.50
CA ARG A 49 3.77 -14.49 19.79
C ARG A 49 3.47 -12.99 19.74
N ASN A 50 2.40 -12.60 20.42
CA ASN A 50 2.09 -11.18 20.67
C ASN A 50 3.33 -10.44 21.20
N ASN A 51 3.53 -9.21 20.71
CA ASN A 51 4.66 -8.33 21.07
C ASN A 51 6.05 -8.81 20.64
N SER A 52 6.16 -9.80 19.75
CA SER A 52 7.45 -10.19 19.18
C SER A 52 7.95 -9.22 18.10
N PHE A 53 7.05 -8.40 17.56
CA PHE A 53 7.33 -7.48 16.47
C PHE A 53 7.58 -6.05 16.94
N ARG A 54 8.55 -5.39 16.29
CA ARG A 54 8.77 -3.97 16.45
C ARG A 54 7.70 -3.19 15.67
N MET A 55 7.08 -2.22 16.34
CA MET A 55 6.22 -1.23 15.71
C MET A 55 6.99 0.09 15.57
N PHE A 56 6.84 0.74 14.43
CA PHE A 56 7.32 2.10 14.17
C PHE A 56 6.12 3.06 14.03
N ASN A 57 6.38 4.35 14.03
CA ASN A 57 5.33 5.37 13.96
C ASN A 57 4.65 5.42 12.59
N ASN A 58 5.36 5.00 11.54
CA ASN A 58 4.83 4.84 10.19
C ASN A 58 4.50 3.36 9.93
N GLU A 59 3.30 3.09 9.43
CA GLU A 59 2.78 1.74 9.21
C GLU A 59 3.52 1.00 8.09
N ASP A 60 3.85 1.71 7.01
CA ASP A 60 4.60 1.18 5.86
C ASP A 60 6.02 0.74 6.28
N VAL A 61 6.66 1.54 7.15
CA VAL A 61 7.95 1.21 7.79
C VAL A 61 7.80 0.00 8.71
N THR A 62 6.73 -0.08 9.50
CA THR A 62 6.48 -1.24 10.37
C THR A 62 6.42 -2.53 9.56
N ILE A 63 5.54 -2.59 8.56
CA ILE A 63 5.40 -3.77 7.69
C ILE A 63 6.71 -4.09 6.99
N GLY A 64 7.37 -3.08 6.41
CA GLY A 64 8.64 -3.29 5.72
C GLY A 64 9.74 -3.84 6.64
N SER A 65 9.75 -3.48 7.92
CA SER A 65 10.72 -4.02 8.89
C SER A 65 10.52 -5.51 9.14
N TRP A 66 9.27 -5.96 9.14
CA TRP A 66 8.93 -7.38 9.29
C TRP A 66 9.28 -8.15 8.02
N MET A 67 9.02 -7.56 6.86
CA MET A 67 9.38 -8.14 5.56
C MET A 67 10.89 -8.32 5.45
N LEU A 68 11.67 -7.36 5.94
CA LEU A 68 13.12 -7.46 6.03
C LEU A 68 13.56 -8.59 6.96
N ALA A 69 12.97 -8.68 8.17
CA ALA A 69 13.29 -9.72 9.14
C ALA A 69 12.94 -11.14 8.66
N MET A 70 11.88 -11.27 7.87
CA MET A 70 11.40 -12.54 7.31
C MET A 70 12.10 -12.94 5.99
N ASN A 71 13.03 -12.12 5.50
CA ASN A 71 13.76 -12.35 4.25
C ASN A 71 12.84 -12.64 3.05
N VAL A 72 11.76 -11.86 2.92
CA VAL A 72 10.79 -12.03 1.83
C VAL A 72 11.33 -11.47 0.50
N ASN A 73 10.81 -12.00 -0.61
CA ASN A 73 11.00 -11.42 -1.93
C ASN A 73 10.12 -10.18 -2.08
N HIS A 74 10.72 -9.06 -2.49
CA HIS A 74 9.99 -7.82 -2.73
C HIS A 74 9.64 -7.69 -4.21
N GLU A 75 8.37 -7.47 -4.51
CA GLU A 75 7.89 -7.20 -5.85
C GLU A 75 7.39 -5.76 -5.95
N ASN A 76 7.85 -5.04 -6.99
CA ASN A 76 7.39 -3.69 -7.29
C ASN A 76 6.56 -3.72 -8.59
N THR A 77 5.34 -4.24 -8.48
CA THR A 77 4.37 -4.20 -9.57
C THR A 77 3.51 -2.94 -9.48
N HIS A 78 3.33 -2.27 -10.61
CA HIS A 78 2.41 -1.13 -10.72
C HIS A 78 0.98 -1.57 -11.04
N ALA A 79 0.74 -2.87 -11.26
CA ALA A 79 -0.60 -3.38 -11.58
C ALA A 79 -1.64 -3.18 -10.45
N LEU A 80 -1.20 -2.96 -9.20
CA LEU A 80 -2.09 -2.64 -8.09
C LEU A 80 -2.70 -1.23 -8.22
N CYS A 81 -1.97 -0.28 -8.80
CA CYS A 81 -2.33 1.13 -8.83
C CYS A 81 -1.98 1.74 -10.19
N GLU A 82 -2.99 2.18 -10.94
CA GLU A 82 -2.78 2.82 -12.25
C GLU A 82 -3.24 4.28 -12.22
N PRO A 83 -2.63 5.19 -13.01
CA PRO A 83 -3.13 6.56 -13.16
C PRO A 83 -4.49 6.61 -13.85
N GLU A 84 -4.81 5.60 -14.65
CA GLU A 84 -6.08 5.45 -15.33
C GLU A 84 -6.72 4.11 -15.01
N CYS A 85 -8.04 4.11 -14.91
CA CYS A 85 -8.82 2.90 -14.68
C CYS A 85 -8.83 2.04 -15.93
N THR A 86 -8.42 0.78 -15.79
CA THR A 86 -8.43 -0.24 -16.83
C THR A 86 -9.12 -1.49 -16.28
N ALA A 87 -9.45 -2.46 -17.14
CA ALA A 87 -10.09 -3.71 -16.72
C ALA A 87 -9.24 -4.55 -15.74
N SER A 88 -7.93 -4.30 -15.65
CA SER A 88 -7.01 -4.97 -14.70
C SER A 88 -6.61 -4.08 -13.52
N SER A 89 -7.01 -2.80 -13.51
CA SER A 89 -6.63 -1.88 -12.44
C SER A 89 -7.37 -2.22 -11.15
N ILE A 90 -6.64 -2.39 -10.05
CA ILE A 90 -7.25 -2.60 -8.73
C ILE A 90 -7.61 -1.25 -8.07
N ALA A 91 -6.76 -0.22 -8.26
CA ALA A 91 -7.01 1.12 -7.77
C ALA A 91 -6.48 2.19 -8.73
N VAL A 92 -7.08 3.39 -8.64
CA VAL A 92 -6.62 4.58 -9.38
C VAL A 92 -5.83 5.49 -8.44
N TRP A 93 -4.67 5.97 -8.88
CA TRP A 93 -3.82 6.84 -8.05
C TRP A 93 -3.05 7.90 -8.86
N ASP A 94 -3.11 9.18 -8.43
CA ASP A 94 -2.43 10.34 -9.01
C ASP A 94 -1.03 10.67 -8.40
N ILE A 95 -0.14 9.69 -8.20
CA ILE A 95 1.29 9.98 -7.91
C ILE A 95 2.00 10.49 -9.18
N PRO A 96 2.93 11.46 -9.06
CA PRO A 96 3.38 12.16 -7.86
C PRO A 96 2.60 13.45 -7.56
N LYS A 97 1.49 13.72 -8.27
CA LYS A 97 0.73 14.99 -8.14
C LYS A 97 0.12 15.13 -6.74
N CYS A 98 -0.44 14.05 -6.19
CA CYS A 98 -0.95 14.02 -4.82
C CYS A 98 -0.88 12.61 -4.22
N SER A 99 -1.07 12.53 -2.90
CA SER A 99 -1.23 11.24 -2.20
C SER A 99 -2.70 10.81 -2.29
N GLY A 100 -2.97 9.62 -2.83
CA GLY A 100 -4.32 9.21 -3.24
C GLY A 100 -4.81 9.88 -4.53
N LEU A 101 -6.12 9.88 -4.73
CA LEU A 101 -6.79 10.51 -5.87
C LEU A 101 -6.88 12.03 -5.68
N CYS A 102 -6.47 12.83 -6.67
CA CYS A 102 -6.54 14.28 -6.58
C CYS A 102 -7.99 14.74 -6.78
N HIS A 103 -8.47 15.71 -5.98
CA HIS A 103 -9.86 16.18 -6.04
C HIS A 103 -10.87 15.03 -6.02
N PRO A 104 -10.81 14.14 -5.00
CA PRO A 104 -11.59 12.91 -4.99
C PRO A 104 -13.10 13.17 -5.07
N GLU A 105 -13.58 14.31 -4.59
CA GLU A 105 -14.98 14.74 -4.67
C GLU A 105 -15.50 14.90 -6.11
N VAL A 106 -14.62 15.25 -7.05
CA VAL A 106 -14.95 15.33 -8.49
C VAL A 106 -14.58 14.02 -9.18
N LYS A 107 -13.37 13.53 -8.93
CA LYS A 107 -12.81 12.39 -9.67
C LYS A 107 -13.53 11.09 -9.40
N MET A 108 -14.01 10.84 -8.19
CA MET A 108 -14.79 9.63 -7.89
C MET A 108 -16.07 9.56 -8.73
N LEU A 109 -16.76 10.69 -8.92
CA LEU A 109 -17.97 10.76 -9.74
C LEU A 109 -17.67 10.49 -11.21
N GLU A 110 -16.57 11.05 -11.74
CA GLU A 110 -16.12 10.79 -13.11
C GLU A 110 -15.72 9.32 -13.33
N LEU A 111 -15.01 8.72 -12.35
CA LEU A 111 -14.57 7.33 -12.43
C LEU A 111 -15.75 6.36 -12.37
N HIS A 112 -16.74 6.60 -11.50
CA HIS A 112 -17.95 5.77 -11.42
C HIS A 112 -18.84 5.85 -12.68
N GLN A 113 -18.62 6.80 -13.59
CA GLN A 113 -19.31 6.83 -14.88
C GLN A 113 -18.64 5.93 -15.93
N ARG A 114 -17.41 5.46 -15.68
CA ARG A 114 -16.66 4.60 -16.60
C ARG A 114 -17.04 3.15 -16.38
N LYS A 115 -17.29 2.42 -17.48
CA LYS A 115 -17.67 1.01 -17.45
C LYS A 115 -16.55 0.11 -16.93
N GLU A 116 -15.31 0.53 -17.07
CA GLU A 116 -14.14 -0.21 -16.59
C GLU A 116 -14.01 -0.14 -15.07
N CYS A 117 -14.64 0.85 -14.42
CA CYS A 117 -14.62 1.05 -12.97
C CYS A 117 -15.96 0.73 -12.29
N THR A 118 -16.96 0.32 -13.07
CA THR A 118 -18.29 -0.12 -12.60
C THR A 118 -18.49 -1.57 -13.03
N GLY A 119 -18.93 -2.46 -12.14
CA GLY A 119 -18.98 -3.89 -12.46
C GLY A 119 -17.79 -4.72 -11.97
N GLY A 120 -17.38 -4.54 -10.71
CA GLY A 120 -16.45 -5.48 -10.07
C GLY A 120 -17.00 -6.92 -10.07
N PRO A 121 -16.18 -7.94 -9.77
CA PRO A 121 -16.58 -9.35 -9.82
C PRO A 121 -17.81 -9.72 -8.95
N THR A 122 -18.30 -8.81 -8.12
CA THR A 122 -19.58 -8.90 -7.41
C THR A 122 -20.83 -8.67 -8.27
N GLU A 123 -20.72 -8.15 -9.51
CA GLU A 123 -21.87 -7.84 -10.39
C GLU A 123 -22.04 -8.81 -11.58
N ALA A 124 -21.25 -9.87 -11.70
CA ALA A 124 -21.40 -10.84 -12.79
C ALA A 124 -21.82 -12.24 -12.30
N ALA A 125 -23.12 -12.41 -12.10
CA ALA A 125 -23.84 -13.65 -12.40
C ALA A 125 -25.37 -13.39 -12.47
N GLU A 126 -25.81 -12.42 -13.27
CA GLU A 126 -27.13 -12.57 -13.89
C GLU A 126 -26.90 -13.43 -15.13
N THR A 127 -27.12 -14.73 -14.97
CA THR A 127 -27.23 -15.67 -16.10
C THR A 127 -28.47 -15.30 -16.88
N ASP A 128 -28.29 -14.78 -18.10
CA ASP A 128 -29.32 -14.79 -19.13
C ASP A 128 -29.62 -16.26 -19.49
N ASP A 129 -30.52 -16.89 -18.73
CA ASP A 129 -31.15 -18.16 -19.10
C ASP A 129 -32.31 -17.86 -20.08
N GLU A 130 -32.06 -18.02 -21.38
CA GLU A 130 -33.10 -18.32 -22.39
C GLU A 130 -33.37 -19.83 -22.48
#